data_AF-A0A146GDI9-F1
#
_entry.id   AF-A0A146GDI9-F1
#
_cell.length_a   1.000
_cell.length_b   1.000
_cell.length_c   1.000
_cell.angle_alpha   90.00
_cell.angle_beta   90.00
_cell.angle_gamma   90.00
#
_symmetry.space_group_name_H-M   'P 1'
#
loop_
_entity.id
_entity.type
_entity.pdbx_description
1 polymer ?
#
loop_
_entity_poly.entity_id
_entity_poly.type
_entity_poly.pdbx_seq_one_letter_code
_entity_poly.pdbx_strand_id
1 'polypeptide(L)'
;MISLIGRRQWKSRLLIWSIYIVLSAGVVTMVYPFLLMLGGSTKTSLDAAEVTVMPRYLVNETALYRKYLEGFFNERSEAMQNAYGLWDATFLKVSLPGESSPLIADWQSFVADREKSENVAWFVLAYLQCPVSKNAVPFNLSKLRTELLRENGSIEAVNLKYQTSFPNVSAFYVVPANFLNRFVTSAATPFAQRVEEFSLAQPVMWRAYVDLSNFFRSYLRGEYGASIAALNGALGTSFGSWSDVPLEATRAEMPPALHKDYEAFVRNVLNPVFLQVDSGRALEFRSYLKAKYRGDIAAFNERRGTAVTSFEEVVFPTTRPRQSIEKTDWDGFLEGWTDDATGSRYQLPIEGIRLTGPDFAFREYLGQRYGSLARMNEMLGTAHSTWGVVAMPQQAAQFVDFQKMQGWLKWYFTTRNYIDVWNYLVVNGRGFFNTLIFCALSILAALTVDPIAAYALSRFKPRSTYKVLLFLMMTMAFPAMVTQIPMFLLLRELGMLNTFWALILPGLANGYHIFLLKGFFDSLPRELYESAAIDGASEPTIFFNITMALSKPILAVIALGAFTHAYAAFMFALLICQDPKMWTLMVWLFQLQQTSGQGIVYAALIVAAIPTLLVFVFCQNIIMRGIVVPVEK
;
A
#
# COMPACT_ATOMS: atom_id res chain seq x y z
N MET A 1 2.08 14.87 50.10
CA MET A 1 3.21 15.74 50.48
C MET A 1 3.85 15.18 51.75
N ILE A 2 5.05 14.59 51.67
CA ILE A 2 5.79 14.11 52.85
C ILE A 2 6.62 15.29 53.37
N SER A 3 6.55 15.60 54.67
CA SER A 3 7.29 16.70 55.29
C SER A 3 8.80 16.60 55.02
N LEU A 4 9.49 17.74 54.93
CA LEU A 4 10.94 17.82 54.72
C LEU A 4 11.76 17.01 55.75
N ILE A 5 11.20 16.77 56.93
CA ILE A 5 11.80 16.00 58.03
C ILE A 5 11.64 14.48 57.81
N GLY A 6 10.54 14.03 57.20
CA GLY A 6 10.26 12.62 56.92
C GLY A 6 11.15 12.00 55.83
N ARG A 7 11.77 12.81 54.96
CA ARG A 7 12.64 12.33 53.85
C ARG A 7 13.96 11.69 54.30
N ARG A 8 14.38 11.88 55.56
CA ARG A 8 15.61 11.28 56.12
C ARG A 8 15.40 9.87 56.69
N GLN A 9 14.18 9.47 57.01
CA GLN A 9 13.90 8.14 57.56
C GLN A 9 14.02 7.06 56.48
N TRP A 10 14.73 5.97 56.79
CA TRP A 10 14.94 4.83 55.87
C TRP A 10 13.62 4.28 55.30
N LYS A 11 12.58 4.15 56.13
CA LYS A 11 11.25 3.66 55.70
C LYS A 11 10.62 4.55 54.62
N SER A 12 10.70 5.87 54.77
CA SER A 12 10.18 6.83 53.79
C SER A 12 11.01 6.84 52.51
N ARG A 13 12.34 6.66 52.59
CA ARG A 13 13.19 6.48 51.40
C ARG A 13 12.84 5.21 50.65
N LEU A 14 12.64 4.09 51.36
CA LEU A 14 12.26 2.81 50.76
C LEU A 14 10.89 2.90 50.06
N LEU A 15 9.91 3.57 50.68
CA LEU A 15 8.60 3.83 50.07
C LEU A 15 8.71 4.71 48.80
N ILE A 16 9.54 5.76 48.83
CA ILE A 16 9.74 6.62 47.66
C ILE A 16 10.45 5.84 46.54
N TRP A 17 11.47 5.04 46.87
CA TRP A 17 12.14 4.15 45.93
C TRP A 17 11.18 3.13 45.31
N SER A 18 10.30 2.52 46.10
CA SER A 18 9.31 1.57 45.58
C SER A 18 8.30 2.25 44.65
N ILE A 19 7.84 3.46 45.00
CA ILE A 19 7.00 4.28 44.12
C ILE A 19 7.71 4.57 42.80
N TYR A 20 8.98 5.00 42.83
CA TYR A 20 9.73 5.27 41.60
C TYR A 20 9.95 4.01 40.76
N ILE A 21 10.26 2.88 41.37
CA ILE A 21 10.40 1.60 40.65
C ILE A 21 9.09 1.22 39.96
N VAL A 22 7.95 1.32 40.66
CA VAL A 22 6.63 1.02 40.08
C VAL A 22 6.29 1.98 38.94
N LEU A 23 6.55 3.28 39.11
CA LEU A 23 6.33 4.28 38.06
C LEU A 23 7.24 4.04 36.85
N SER A 24 8.52 3.75 37.06
CA SER A 24 9.46 3.42 35.99
C SER A 24 9.06 2.13 35.26
N ALA A 25 8.61 1.10 35.97
CA ALA A 25 8.07 -0.11 35.36
C ALA A 25 6.83 0.20 34.51
N GLY A 26 5.92 1.03 35.02
CA GLY A 26 4.74 1.51 34.27
C GLY A 26 5.11 2.31 33.01
N VAL A 27 6.15 3.14 33.06
CA VAL A 27 6.66 3.85 31.88
C VAL A 27 7.19 2.86 30.85
N VAL A 28 7.98 1.86 31.28
CA VAL A 28 8.54 0.85 30.36
C VAL A 28 7.43 0.04 29.69
N THR A 29 6.39 -0.37 30.43
CA THR A 29 5.27 -1.15 29.88
C THR A 29 4.39 -0.37 28.92
N MET A 30 4.39 0.97 28.97
CA MET A 30 3.68 1.82 28.00
C MET A 30 4.55 2.24 26.81
N VAL A 31 5.82 2.61 27.07
CA VAL A 31 6.74 3.11 26.04
C VAL A 31 7.16 1.99 25.08
N TYR A 32 7.41 0.77 25.59
CA TYR A 32 7.87 -0.33 24.74
C TYR A 32 6.84 -0.72 23.65
N PRO A 33 5.55 -0.96 23.95
CA PRO A 33 4.53 -1.19 22.92
C PRO A 33 4.38 -0.02 21.94
N PHE A 34 4.49 1.23 22.42
CA PHE A 34 4.45 2.40 21.55
C PHE A 34 5.64 2.43 20.57
N LEU A 35 6.84 2.12 21.04
CA LEU A 35 8.03 2.00 20.20
C LEU A 35 7.92 0.85 19.20
N LEU A 36 7.31 -0.27 19.59
CA LEU A 36 6.99 -1.36 18.67
C LEU A 36 5.98 -0.94 17.60
N MET A 37 4.96 -0.16 17.97
CA MET A 37 3.99 0.38 17.03
C MET A 37 4.66 1.37 16.05
N LEU A 38 5.55 2.23 16.54
CA LEU A 38 6.37 3.11 15.69
C LEU A 38 7.22 2.30 14.70
N GLY A 39 7.94 1.28 15.17
CA GLY A 39 8.69 0.39 14.27
C GLY A 39 7.76 -0.31 13.27
N GLY A 40 6.63 -0.84 13.76
CA GLY A 40 5.60 -1.54 12.98
C GLY A 40 4.98 -0.68 11.87
N SER A 41 4.80 0.61 12.12
CA SER A 41 4.23 1.57 11.16
C SER A 41 5.03 1.74 9.89
N THR A 42 6.30 1.29 9.86
CA THR A 42 7.20 1.40 8.71
C THR A 42 7.39 0.06 7.98
N LYS A 43 6.72 -1.00 8.45
CA LYS A 43 6.84 -2.36 7.91
C LYS A 43 5.95 -2.57 6.68
N THR A 44 6.34 -3.53 5.85
CA THR A 44 5.60 -4.10 4.72
C THR A 44 5.08 -5.49 5.10
N SER A 45 4.46 -6.21 4.16
CA SER A 45 4.17 -7.63 4.31
C SER A 45 5.41 -8.49 4.62
N LEU A 46 6.58 -8.13 4.08
CA LEU A 46 7.83 -8.86 4.26
C LEU A 46 8.27 -8.93 5.73
N ASP A 47 8.31 -7.79 6.41
CA ASP A 47 8.84 -7.68 7.77
C ASP A 47 7.75 -7.60 8.84
N ALA A 48 6.47 -7.76 8.48
CA ALA A 48 5.32 -7.70 9.39
C ALA A 48 5.42 -8.65 10.60
N ALA A 49 6.04 -9.82 10.43
CA ALA A 49 6.22 -10.80 11.50
C ALA A 49 7.34 -10.43 12.50
N GLU A 50 8.21 -9.48 12.16
CA GLU A 50 9.31 -9.08 13.05
C GLU A 50 8.78 -8.21 14.19
N VAL A 51 8.98 -8.62 15.44
CA VAL A 51 8.62 -7.83 16.63
C VAL A 51 9.86 -7.09 17.15
N THR A 52 10.22 -6.03 16.45
CA THR A 52 11.42 -5.21 16.73
C THR A 52 11.05 -3.73 16.83
N VAL A 53 11.65 -3.03 17.80
CA VAL A 53 11.51 -1.57 17.98
C VAL A 53 12.14 -0.83 16.80
N MET A 54 13.39 -1.17 16.48
CA MET A 54 14.09 -0.64 15.33
C MET A 54 13.95 -1.63 14.16
N PRO A 55 13.26 -1.27 13.07
CA PRO A 55 13.17 -2.12 11.89
C PRO A 55 14.54 -2.47 11.33
N ARG A 56 14.76 -3.74 10.99
CA ARG A 56 16.08 -4.22 10.54
C ARG A 56 16.55 -3.52 9.27
N TYR A 57 15.65 -3.14 8.36
CA TYR A 57 16.00 -2.47 7.10
C TYR A 57 16.69 -1.11 7.30
N LEU A 58 16.57 -0.48 8.49
CA LEU A 58 17.27 0.77 8.77
C LEU A 58 18.76 0.58 9.01
N VAL A 59 19.15 -0.58 9.54
CA VAL A 59 20.53 -0.88 10.01
C VAL A 59 21.22 -1.99 9.21
N ASN A 60 20.46 -2.91 8.63
CA ASN A 60 20.98 -4.08 7.93
C ASN A 60 20.71 -3.96 6.42
N GLU A 61 21.78 -3.95 5.64
CA GLU A 61 21.73 -3.79 4.19
C GLU A 61 20.95 -4.93 3.51
N THR A 62 21.17 -6.18 3.93
CA THR A 62 20.43 -7.33 3.41
C THR A 62 18.93 -7.20 3.66
N ALA A 63 18.51 -6.74 4.84
CA ALA A 63 17.10 -6.51 5.14
C ALA A 63 16.52 -5.39 4.26
N LEU A 64 17.26 -4.31 4.02
CA LEU A 64 16.86 -3.24 3.10
C LEU A 64 16.76 -3.75 1.66
N TYR A 65 17.72 -4.56 1.21
CA TYR A 65 17.75 -5.13 -0.13
C TYR A 65 16.54 -6.04 -0.37
N ARG A 66 16.21 -6.92 0.57
CA ARG A 66 15.01 -7.76 0.49
C ARG A 66 13.72 -6.96 0.39
N LYS A 67 13.63 -5.87 1.16
CA LYS A 67 12.49 -4.94 1.14
C LYS A 67 12.41 -4.14 -0.16
N TYR A 68 13.56 -3.76 -0.70
CA TYR A 68 13.67 -3.17 -2.03
C TYR A 68 13.16 -4.13 -3.10
N LEU A 69 13.58 -5.39 -3.09
CA LEU A 69 13.12 -6.40 -4.05
C LEU A 69 11.61 -6.66 -3.97
N GLU A 70 11.06 -6.71 -2.76
CA GLU A 70 9.60 -6.85 -2.56
C GLU A 70 8.84 -5.73 -3.29
N GLY A 71 9.22 -4.46 -3.07
CA GLY A 71 8.60 -3.33 -3.76
C GLY A 71 8.91 -3.29 -5.26
N PHE A 72 10.14 -3.66 -5.64
CA PHE A 72 10.60 -3.64 -7.02
C PHE A 72 9.83 -4.62 -7.90
N PHE A 73 9.56 -5.83 -7.40
CA PHE A 73 8.80 -6.85 -8.10
C PHE A 73 7.30 -6.85 -7.76
N ASN A 74 6.77 -5.73 -7.23
CA ASN A 74 5.34 -5.56 -6.94
C ASN A 74 4.76 -6.69 -6.05
N GLU A 75 5.54 -7.13 -5.06
CA GLU A 75 5.23 -8.23 -4.13
C GLU A 75 5.04 -9.61 -4.79
N ARG A 76 5.50 -9.79 -6.04
CA ARG A 76 5.45 -11.07 -6.76
C ARG A 76 6.82 -11.74 -6.77
N SER A 77 7.01 -12.73 -5.89
CA SER A 77 8.26 -13.48 -5.83
C SER A 77 8.56 -14.22 -7.13
N GLU A 78 7.54 -14.75 -7.81
CA GLU A 78 7.68 -15.44 -9.11
C GLU A 78 8.34 -14.55 -10.17
N ALA A 79 8.01 -13.25 -10.19
CA ALA A 79 8.61 -12.30 -11.13
C ALA A 79 10.12 -12.12 -10.87
N MET A 80 10.51 -12.04 -9.60
CA MET A 80 11.92 -12.00 -9.20
C MET A 80 12.66 -13.30 -9.53
N GLN A 81 12.04 -14.45 -9.23
CA GLN A 81 12.63 -15.76 -9.50
C GLN A 81 12.92 -15.92 -10.99
N ASN A 82 11.98 -15.52 -11.86
CA ASN A 82 12.19 -15.52 -13.31
C ASN A 82 13.27 -14.52 -13.74
N ALA A 83 13.16 -13.26 -13.31
CA ALA A 83 14.07 -12.20 -13.75
C ALA A 83 15.54 -12.44 -13.34
N TYR A 84 15.78 -13.14 -12.23
CA TYR A 84 17.14 -13.39 -11.70
C TYR A 84 17.61 -14.84 -11.78
N GLY A 85 16.74 -15.79 -12.19
CA GLY A 85 17.08 -17.22 -12.12
C GLY A 85 17.25 -17.73 -10.68
N LEU A 86 16.68 -17.04 -9.69
CA LEU A 86 16.74 -17.43 -8.28
C LEU A 86 15.58 -18.37 -7.94
N TRP A 87 15.58 -19.55 -8.54
CA TRP A 87 14.54 -20.54 -8.34
C TRP A 87 14.38 -20.90 -6.85
N ASP A 88 13.12 -21.03 -6.39
CA ASP A 88 12.74 -21.36 -5.00
C ASP A 88 13.10 -20.28 -3.95
N ALA A 89 13.67 -19.14 -4.37
CA ALA A 89 13.93 -18.02 -3.48
C ALA A 89 12.65 -17.24 -3.16
N THR A 90 12.48 -16.89 -1.89
CA THR A 90 11.49 -15.91 -1.44
C THR A 90 12.21 -14.61 -1.08
N PHE A 91 11.51 -13.47 -1.11
CA PHE A 91 12.09 -12.19 -0.69
C PHE A 91 12.76 -12.27 0.70
N LEU A 92 12.24 -13.10 1.61
CA LEU A 92 12.82 -13.31 2.95
C LEU A 92 14.19 -13.99 2.95
N LYS A 93 14.51 -14.77 1.91
CA LYS A 93 15.70 -15.63 1.86
C LYS A 93 16.77 -15.16 0.88
N VAL A 94 16.49 -14.16 0.06
CA VAL A 94 17.48 -13.62 -0.90
C VAL A 94 18.69 -13.05 -0.17
N SER A 95 19.89 -13.37 -0.64
CA SER A 95 21.16 -12.78 -0.20
C SER A 95 21.54 -11.58 -1.08
N LEU A 96 22.47 -10.77 -0.59
CA LEU A 96 23.10 -9.76 -1.44
C LEU A 96 23.81 -10.46 -2.61
N PRO A 97 23.74 -9.93 -3.85
CA PRO A 97 24.49 -10.47 -4.97
C PRO A 97 26.00 -10.42 -4.72
N GLY A 98 26.74 -11.42 -5.22
CA GLY A 98 28.20 -11.45 -5.23
C GLY A 98 28.82 -10.52 -6.28
N GLU A 99 30.14 -10.62 -6.49
CA GLU A 99 30.95 -9.75 -7.38
C GLU A 99 30.28 -9.35 -8.71
N SER A 100 30.59 -8.11 -9.14
CA SER A 100 30.02 -7.45 -10.31
C SER A 100 30.25 -8.24 -11.60
N SER A 101 29.17 -8.60 -12.29
CA SER A 101 29.27 -9.13 -13.66
C SER A 101 30.05 -8.14 -14.55
N PRO A 102 31.00 -8.62 -15.39
CA PRO A 102 31.73 -7.74 -16.31
C PRO A 102 30.81 -7.08 -17.35
N LEU A 103 29.60 -7.61 -17.53
CA LEU A 103 28.61 -7.12 -18.49
C LEU A 103 27.76 -5.95 -17.98
N ILE A 104 27.93 -5.47 -16.74
CA ILE A 104 27.08 -4.38 -16.19
C ILE A 104 27.15 -3.12 -17.06
N ALA A 105 28.34 -2.72 -17.52
CA ALA A 105 28.52 -1.54 -18.37
C ALA A 105 27.88 -1.71 -19.75
N ASP A 106 27.99 -2.91 -20.32
CA ASP A 106 27.32 -3.28 -21.56
C ASP A 106 25.79 -3.21 -21.40
N TRP A 107 25.27 -3.78 -20.31
CA TRP A 107 23.85 -3.75 -20.01
C TRP A 107 23.31 -2.34 -19.82
N GLN A 108 24.01 -1.50 -19.05
CA GLN A 108 23.63 -0.09 -18.87
C GLN A 108 23.61 0.68 -20.19
N SER A 109 24.58 0.40 -21.08
CA SER A 109 24.62 1.01 -22.41
C SER A 109 23.46 0.51 -23.29
N PHE A 110 23.13 -0.78 -23.21
CA PHE A 110 22.02 -1.39 -23.94
C PHE A 110 20.67 -0.81 -23.52
N VAL A 111 20.38 -0.74 -22.20
CA VAL A 111 19.07 -0.24 -21.73
C VAL A 111 18.93 1.27 -21.86
N ALA A 112 20.02 2.03 -21.90
CA ALA A 112 19.99 3.49 -22.11
C ALA A 112 19.58 3.86 -23.54
N ASP A 113 19.78 2.97 -24.51
CA ASP A 113 19.40 3.15 -25.90
C ASP A 113 17.87 2.97 -26.05
N ARG A 114 17.19 4.04 -26.47
CA ARG A 114 15.73 4.07 -26.59
C ARG A 114 15.21 3.21 -27.74
N GLU A 115 15.91 3.16 -28.87
CA GLU A 115 15.51 2.32 -30.01
C GLU A 115 15.48 0.84 -29.62
N LYS A 116 16.27 0.46 -28.61
CA LYS A 116 16.38 -0.90 -28.08
C LYS A 116 15.49 -1.19 -26.86
N SER A 117 14.73 -0.22 -26.34
CA SER A 117 14.06 -0.35 -25.03
C SER A 117 12.59 0.11 -24.97
N GLU A 118 11.95 0.29 -26.12
CA GLU A 118 10.57 0.82 -26.24
C GLU A 118 9.44 -0.23 -26.23
N ASN A 119 9.77 -1.52 -26.21
CA ASN A 119 8.73 -2.55 -26.13
C ASN A 119 8.28 -2.77 -24.68
N VAL A 120 7.08 -2.29 -24.35
CA VAL A 120 6.47 -2.45 -23.01
C VAL A 120 6.27 -3.92 -22.61
N ALA A 121 6.26 -4.86 -23.56
CA ALA A 121 6.20 -6.29 -23.25
C ALA A 121 7.50 -6.83 -22.64
N TRP A 122 8.61 -6.12 -22.78
CA TRP A 122 9.92 -6.58 -22.33
C TRP A 122 10.18 -6.36 -20.83
N PHE A 123 9.38 -5.54 -20.17
CA PHE A 123 9.60 -5.23 -18.77
C PHE A 123 8.31 -5.00 -17.99
N VAL A 124 8.40 -5.20 -16.68
CA VAL A 124 7.39 -4.79 -15.71
C VAL A 124 7.91 -3.57 -14.97
N LEU A 125 7.08 -2.53 -14.84
CA LEU A 125 7.43 -1.36 -14.05
C LEU A 125 7.36 -1.68 -12.55
N ALA A 126 8.44 -1.38 -11.85
CA ALA A 126 8.56 -1.53 -10.40
C ALA A 126 7.65 -0.54 -9.64
N TYR A 127 7.30 -0.86 -8.39
CA TYR A 127 6.52 0.01 -7.51
C TYR A 127 5.19 0.50 -8.10
N LEU A 128 4.51 -0.35 -8.88
CA LEU A 128 3.23 -0.05 -9.52
C LEU A 128 2.04 -0.72 -8.81
N GLN A 129 2.28 -1.78 -8.02
CA GLN A 129 1.24 -2.46 -7.24
C GLN A 129 1.78 -3.16 -5.98
N CYS A 130 0.96 -3.23 -4.93
CA CYS A 130 1.22 -3.99 -3.69
C CYS A 130 -0.01 -4.85 -3.31
N PRO A 131 -0.23 -6.02 -3.93
CA PRO A 131 -1.41 -6.86 -3.68
C PRO A 131 -1.47 -7.47 -2.27
N VAL A 132 -0.34 -7.66 -1.59
CA VAL A 132 -0.20 -8.20 -0.23
C VAL A 132 -0.23 -7.09 0.81
N SER A 133 0.52 -5.99 0.62
CA SER A 133 0.44 -4.79 1.47
C SER A 133 -0.81 -3.96 1.13
N LYS A 134 -2.00 -4.52 1.36
CA LYS A 134 -3.31 -3.91 1.06
C LYS A 134 -3.37 -2.42 1.41
N ASN A 135 -3.93 -1.62 0.50
CA ASN A 135 -4.03 -0.15 0.54
C ASN A 135 -2.70 0.63 0.56
N ALA A 136 -1.54 -0.03 0.53
CA ALA A 136 -0.27 0.67 0.32
C ALA A 136 -0.20 1.18 -1.13
N VAL A 137 0.19 2.44 -1.30
CA VAL A 137 0.32 3.06 -2.61
C VAL A 137 1.81 3.14 -2.96
N PRO A 138 2.33 2.25 -3.82
CA PRO A 138 3.74 2.26 -4.14
C PRO A 138 4.12 3.48 -4.99
N PHE A 139 5.43 3.77 -5.05
CA PHE A 139 5.97 5.01 -5.59
C PHE A 139 5.47 5.38 -6.99
N ASN A 140 5.58 4.46 -7.96
CA ASN A 140 5.17 4.74 -9.34
C ASN A 140 3.64 4.79 -9.49
N LEU A 141 2.88 4.03 -8.69
CA LEU A 141 1.43 4.18 -8.64
C LEU A 141 1.01 5.57 -8.14
N SER A 142 1.65 6.04 -7.07
CA SER A 142 1.40 7.37 -6.51
C SER A 142 1.71 8.49 -7.52
N LYS A 143 2.82 8.35 -8.25
CA LYS A 143 3.21 9.29 -9.31
C LYS A 143 2.19 9.29 -10.45
N LEU A 144 1.77 8.13 -10.95
CA LEU A 144 0.74 8.02 -11.98
C LEU A 144 -0.58 8.66 -11.55
N ARG A 145 -1.05 8.38 -10.32
CA ARG A 145 -2.26 9.02 -9.76
C ARG A 145 -2.15 10.55 -9.77
N THR A 146 -1.01 11.06 -9.34
CA THR A 146 -0.75 12.51 -9.28
C THR A 146 -0.74 13.14 -10.68
N GLU A 147 -0.10 12.50 -11.65
CA GLU A 147 -0.11 12.97 -13.04
C GLU A 147 -1.51 12.99 -13.63
N LEU A 148 -2.28 11.90 -13.47
CA LEU A 148 -3.66 11.81 -13.96
C LEU A 148 -4.56 12.88 -13.35
N LEU A 149 -4.46 13.13 -12.04
CA LEU A 149 -5.27 14.15 -11.39
C LEU A 149 -4.84 15.57 -11.78
N ARG A 150 -3.54 15.81 -11.95
CA ARG A 150 -3.04 17.10 -12.42
C ARG A 150 -3.49 17.40 -13.85
N GLU A 151 -3.50 16.40 -14.72
CA GLU A 151 -3.91 16.53 -16.13
C GLU A 151 -5.43 16.68 -16.31
N ASN A 152 -6.24 16.08 -15.43
CA ASN A 152 -7.69 15.97 -15.64
C ASN A 152 -8.54 16.68 -14.56
N GLY A 153 -7.93 17.14 -13.46
CA GLY A 153 -8.57 17.90 -12.39
C GLY A 153 -9.36 17.06 -11.38
N SER A 154 -10.08 16.02 -11.82
CA SER A 154 -10.89 15.16 -10.93
C SER A 154 -10.87 13.68 -11.34
N ILE A 155 -11.26 12.79 -10.41
CA ILE A 155 -11.36 11.35 -10.69
C ILE A 155 -12.47 11.03 -11.69
N GLU A 156 -13.56 11.81 -11.69
CA GLU A 156 -14.67 11.69 -12.63
C GLU A 156 -14.21 12.02 -14.07
N ALA A 157 -13.38 13.05 -14.22
CA ALA A 157 -12.78 13.40 -15.51
C ALA A 157 -11.80 12.32 -16.01
N VAL A 158 -11.01 11.73 -15.09
CA VAL A 158 -10.16 10.56 -15.40
C VAL A 158 -11.01 9.38 -15.87
N ASN A 159 -12.06 9.05 -15.13
CA ASN A 159 -12.99 7.96 -15.47
C ASN A 159 -13.63 8.15 -16.85
N LEU A 160 -14.09 9.37 -17.13
CA LEU A 160 -14.68 9.70 -18.43
C LEU A 160 -13.66 9.57 -19.57
N LYS A 161 -12.47 10.15 -19.41
CA LYS A 161 -11.44 10.18 -20.46
C LYS A 161 -10.85 8.80 -20.75
N TYR A 162 -10.57 8.04 -19.69
CA TYR A 162 -9.87 6.76 -19.80
C TYR A 162 -10.78 5.54 -19.77
N GLN A 163 -12.11 5.75 -19.72
CA GLN A 163 -13.13 4.70 -19.70
C GLN A 163 -12.96 3.76 -18.49
N THR A 164 -12.77 4.34 -17.31
CA THR A 164 -12.63 3.62 -16.04
C THR A 164 -13.79 3.94 -15.10
N SER A 165 -13.90 3.17 -14.00
CA SER A 165 -14.98 3.31 -13.01
C SER A 165 -14.43 3.35 -11.58
N PHE A 166 -13.34 4.09 -11.35
CA PHE A 166 -12.77 4.23 -10.01
C PHE A 166 -13.69 5.09 -9.13
N PRO A 167 -14.15 4.60 -7.97
CA PRO A 167 -15.09 5.35 -7.14
C PRO A 167 -14.46 6.57 -6.46
N ASN A 168 -13.14 6.57 -6.26
CA ASN A 168 -12.36 7.67 -5.72
C ASN A 168 -10.86 7.46 -6.01
N VAL A 169 -10.04 8.47 -5.71
CA VAL A 169 -8.58 8.45 -5.92
C VAL A 169 -7.90 7.31 -5.14
N SER A 170 -8.36 7.01 -3.92
CA SER A 170 -7.76 5.97 -3.08
C SER A 170 -7.99 4.57 -3.62
N ALA A 171 -9.12 4.35 -4.31
CA ALA A 171 -9.50 3.09 -4.95
C ALA A 171 -8.85 2.86 -6.33
N PHE A 172 -7.98 3.77 -6.78
CA PHE A 172 -7.27 3.65 -8.05
C PHE A 172 -6.26 2.48 -8.01
N TYR A 173 -6.29 1.57 -8.97
CA TYR A 173 -5.32 0.48 -9.04
C TYR A 173 -4.88 0.23 -10.48
N VAL A 174 -3.69 -0.34 -10.62
CA VAL A 174 -3.15 -0.80 -11.89
C VAL A 174 -2.77 -2.26 -11.73
N VAL A 175 -3.14 -3.09 -12.71
CA VAL A 175 -2.65 -4.46 -12.83
C VAL A 175 -1.61 -4.45 -13.95
N PRO A 176 -0.31 -4.59 -13.64
CA PRO A 176 0.71 -4.68 -14.66
C PRO A 176 0.44 -5.86 -15.60
N ALA A 177 0.59 -5.66 -16.90
CA ALA A 177 0.48 -6.75 -17.86
C ALA A 177 1.62 -7.76 -17.63
N ASN A 178 1.27 -9.04 -17.46
CA ASN A 178 2.26 -10.11 -17.36
C ASN A 178 2.38 -10.83 -18.71
N PHE A 179 3.26 -10.34 -19.57
CA PHE A 179 3.43 -10.89 -20.92
C PHE A 179 4.09 -12.27 -20.95
N LEU A 180 4.61 -12.80 -19.82
CA LEU A 180 5.02 -14.21 -19.75
C LEU A 180 3.83 -15.17 -19.86
N ASN A 181 2.62 -14.74 -19.49
CA ASN A 181 1.43 -15.52 -19.73
C ASN A 181 1.04 -15.42 -21.21
N ARG A 182 0.92 -16.58 -21.88
CA ARG A 182 0.64 -16.69 -23.31
C ARG A 182 -0.56 -15.88 -23.78
N PHE A 183 -1.62 -15.87 -22.98
CA PHE A 183 -2.91 -15.31 -23.36
C PHE A 183 -3.04 -13.82 -23.03
N VAL A 184 -2.11 -13.27 -22.24
CA VAL A 184 -2.14 -11.84 -21.90
C VAL A 184 -1.83 -11.03 -23.15
N THR A 185 -2.67 -10.03 -23.40
CA THR A 185 -2.48 -9.09 -24.49
C THR A 185 -2.54 -7.69 -23.93
N SER A 186 -1.81 -6.76 -24.55
CA SER A 186 -1.98 -5.34 -24.27
C SER A 186 -3.45 -4.99 -24.45
N ALA A 187 -4.08 -4.47 -23.39
CA ALA A 187 -5.48 -4.08 -23.45
C ALA A 187 -5.57 -2.82 -24.32
N ALA A 188 -6.46 -2.82 -25.31
CA ALA A 188 -6.67 -1.67 -26.19
C ALA A 188 -7.43 -0.52 -25.52
N THR A 189 -7.60 -0.55 -24.19
CA THR A 189 -8.32 0.50 -23.47
C THR A 189 -7.46 1.77 -23.38
N PRO A 190 -8.07 2.96 -23.44
CA PRO A 190 -7.31 4.21 -23.28
C PRO A 190 -6.53 4.27 -21.97
N PHE A 191 -7.07 3.68 -20.89
CA PHE A 191 -6.36 3.60 -19.61
C PHE A 191 -5.10 2.74 -19.69
N ALA A 192 -5.17 1.56 -20.30
CA ALA A 192 -4.01 0.68 -20.43
C ALA A 192 -2.92 1.33 -21.28
N GLN A 193 -3.29 2.01 -22.38
CA GLN A 193 -2.35 2.78 -23.20
C GLN A 193 -1.67 3.89 -22.38
N ARG A 194 -2.42 4.65 -21.57
CA ARG A 194 -1.84 5.68 -20.70
C ARG A 194 -0.88 5.12 -19.65
N VAL A 195 -1.14 3.90 -19.14
CA VAL A 195 -0.24 3.18 -18.23
C VAL A 195 1.03 2.72 -18.96
N GLU A 196 0.92 2.25 -20.20
CA GLU A 196 2.08 1.88 -21.03
C GLU A 196 2.96 3.10 -21.32
N GLU A 197 2.37 4.22 -21.73
CA GLU A 197 3.06 5.51 -21.94
C GLU A 197 3.78 5.96 -20.67
N PHE A 198 3.10 5.90 -19.52
CA PHE A 198 3.71 6.21 -18.23
C PHE A 198 4.91 5.32 -17.93
N SER A 199 4.79 4.02 -18.20
CA SER A 199 5.83 3.03 -17.93
C SER A 199 7.07 3.25 -18.80
N LEU A 200 6.86 3.59 -20.08
CA LEU A 200 7.92 3.95 -21.02
C LEU A 200 8.60 5.29 -20.68
N ALA A 201 7.89 6.21 -20.02
CA ALA A 201 8.47 7.47 -19.55
C ALA A 201 9.33 7.32 -18.28
N GLN A 202 9.19 6.22 -17.52
CA GLN A 202 9.96 6.04 -16.29
C GLN A 202 11.41 5.66 -16.56
N PRO A 203 12.37 6.08 -15.69
CA PRO A 203 13.76 5.67 -15.77
C PRO A 203 13.95 4.16 -15.84
N VAL A 204 14.95 3.72 -16.60
CA VAL A 204 15.27 2.29 -16.82
C VAL A 204 15.58 1.53 -15.54
N MET A 205 16.12 2.21 -14.52
CA MET A 205 16.39 1.63 -13.21
C MET A 205 15.12 1.13 -12.48
N TRP A 206 13.93 1.56 -12.90
CA TRP A 206 12.64 1.08 -12.36
C TRP A 206 12.02 -0.05 -13.18
N ARG A 207 12.74 -0.58 -14.18
CA ARG A 207 12.22 -1.62 -15.08
C ARG A 207 12.80 -2.96 -14.70
N ALA A 208 11.92 -3.92 -14.44
CA ALA A 208 12.26 -5.32 -14.30
C ALA A 208 12.07 -6.00 -15.67
N TYR A 209 13.15 -6.20 -16.40
CA TYR A 209 13.13 -6.88 -17.69
C TYR A 209 12.84 -8.37 -17.52
N VAL A 210 12.02 -8.89 -18.43
CA VAL A 210 11.60 -10.29 -18.52
C VAL A 210 12.76 -11.13 -19.04
N ASP A 211 13.07 -12.25 -18.41
CA ASP A 211 14.13 -13.16 -18.87
C ASP A 211 13.51 -14.45 -19.45
N LEU A 212 13.50 -14.54 -20.78
CA LEU A 212 12.90 -15.66 -21.51
C LEU A 212 13.71 -16.94 -21.34
N SER A 213 15.02 -16.83 -21.20
CA SER A 213 15.92 -17.96 -20.93
C SER A 213 15.60 -18.60 -19.58
N ASN A 214 15.41 -17.81 -18.52
CA ASN A 214 14.97 -18.30 -17.22
C ASN A 214 13.51 -18.77 -17.23
N PHE A 215 12.66 -18.20 -18.10
CA PHE A 215 11.29 -18.69 -18.25
C PHE A 215 11.26 -20.09 -18.87
N PHE A 216 12.06 -20.31 -19.91
CA PHE A 216 12.24 -21.63 -20.52
C PHE A 216 12.82 -22.65 -19.54
N ARG A 217 13.84 -22.26 -18.74
CA ARG A 217 14.39 -23.12 -17.68
C ARG A 217 13.34 -23.47 -16.61
N SER A 218 12.50 -22.50 -16.22
CA SER A 218 11.38 -22.76 -15.31
C SER A 218 10.34 -23.71 -15.92
N TYR A 219 10.07 -23.61 -17.23
CA TYR A 219 9.24 -24.57 -17.95
C TYR A 219 9.83 -25.98 -17.91
N LEU A 220 11.12 -26.14 -18.24
CA LEU A 220 11.81 -27.44 -18.17
C LEU A 220 11.83 -28.03 -16.76
N ARG A 221 11.95 -27.20 -15.71
CA ARG A 221 11.83 -27.64 -14.31
C ARG A 221 10.44 -28.20 -14.00
N GLY A 222 9.40 -27.67 -14.65
CA GLY A 222 8.05 -28.21 -14.56
C GLY A 222 7.90 -29.57 -15.22
N GLU A 223 8.51 -29.77 -16.39
CA GLU A 223 8.43 -31.01 -17.18
C GLU A 223 9.30 -32.14 -16.60
N TYR A 224 10.53 -31.84 -16.19
CA TYR A 224 11.54 -32.84 -15.78
C TYR A 224 11.86 -32.84 -14.29
N GLY A 225 11.27 -31.93 -13.52
CA GLY A 225 11.53 -31.75 -12.09
C GLY A 225 12.62 -30.72 -11.78
N ALA A 226 12.75 -30.37 -10.50
CA ALA A 226 13.61 -29.27 -10.06
C ALA A 226 15.14 -29.53 -10.17
N SER A 227 15.54 -30.79 -10.37
CA SER A 227 16.94 -31.24 -10.40
C SER A 227 17.49 -31.25 -11.82
N ILE A 228 18.66 -30.65 -12.03
CA ILE A 228 19.35 -30.70 -13.34
C ILE A 228 19.73 -32.15 -13.72
N ALA A 229 19.98 -33.02 -12.74
CA ALA A 229 20.29 -34.43 -12.99
C ALA A 229 19.09 -35.18 -13.60
N ALA A 230 17.86 -34.78 -13.27
CA ALA A 230 16.66 -35.39 -13.84
C ALA A 230 16.50 -35.01 -15.33
N LEU A 231 16.72 -33.75 -15.69
CA LEU A 231 16.78 -33.29 -17.07
C LEU A 231 17.88 -34.03 -17.85
N ASN A 232 19.10 -34.06 -17.30
CA ASN A 232 20.25 -34.73 -17.93
C ASN A 232 19.97 -36.22 -18.17
N GLY A 233 19.39 -36.92 -17.19
CA GLY A 233 19.01 -38.32 -17.32
C GLY A 233 17.92 -38.57 -18.36
N ALA A 234 16.93 -37.68 -18.46
CA ALA A 234 15.83 -37.81 -19.41
C ALA A 234 16.24 -37.52 -20.86
N LEU A 235 17.12 -36.53 -21.05
CA LEU A 235 17.52 -36.04 -22.38
C LEU A 235 18.89 -36.53 -22.85
N GLY A 236 19.61 -37.28 -22.02
CA GLY A 236 20.99 -37.72 -22.32
C GLY A 236 21.98 -36.57 -22.42
N THR A 237 21.75 -35.48 -21.70
CA THR A 237 22.59 -34.27 -21.68
C THR A 237 23.50 -34.24 -20.45
N SER A 238 24.43 -33.27 -20.40
CA SER A 238 25.45 -33.16 -19.33
C SER A 238 25.62 -31.73 -18.84
N PHE A 239 24.52 -30.99 -18.69
CA PHE A 239 24.56 -29.62 -18.15
C PHE A 239 24.98 -29.63 -16.68
N GLY A 240 25.90 -28.74 -16.30
CA GLY A 240 26.38 -28.64 -14.90
C GLY A 240 25.35 -28.03 -13.96
N SER A 241 24.54 -27.11 -14.46
CA SER A 241 23.54 -26.36 -13.73
C SER A 241 22.39 -25.91 -14.65
N TRP A 242 21.30 -25.43 -14.06
CA TRP A 242 20.20 -24.83 -14.84
C TRP A 242 20.64 -23.59 -15.64
N SER A 243 21.65 -22.85 -15.18
CA SER A 243 22.20 -21.71 -15.93
C SER A 243 22.96 -22.11 -17.20
N ASP A 244 23.37 -23.37 -17.33
CA ASP A 244 24.09 -23.89 -18.50
C ASP A 244 23.15 -24.38 -19.61
N VAL A 245 21.84 -24.46 -19.33
CA VAL A 245 20.84 -24.85 -20.33
C VAL A 245 20.60 -23.64 -21.25
N PRO A 246 20.92 -23.72 -22.56
CA PRO A 246 20.78 -22.60 -23.47
C PRO A 246 19.32 -22.40 -23.91
N LEU A 247 18.97 -21.16 -24.20
CA LEU A 247 17.83 -20.82 -25.05
C LEU A 247 18.31 -19.92 -26.19
N GLU A 248 18.33 -20.47 -27.40
CA GLU A 248 18.73 -19.76 -28.63
C GLU A 248 17.52 -19.14 -29.33
N ALA A 249 17.77 -18.19 -30.22
CA ALA A 249 16.71 -17.45 -30.89
C ALA A 249 15.94 -18.30 -31.91
N THR A 250 16.57 -19.35 -32.45
CA THR A 250 15.96 -20.24 -33.44
C THR A 250 16.16 -21.70 -33.06
N ARG A 251 15.26 -22.58 -33.54
CA ARG A 251 15.36 -24.02 -33.30
C ARG A 251 16.66 -24.62 -33.87
N ALA A 252 17.15 -24.10 -34.99
CA ALA A 252 18.35 -24.62 -35.64
C ALA A 252 19.62 -24.46 -34.78
N GLU A 253 19.67 -23.42 -33.95
CA GLU A 253 20.77 -23.13 -33.03
C GLU A 253 20.68 -23.93 -31.72
N MET A 254 19.49 -24.47 -31.39
CA MET A 254 19.27 -25.25 -30.17
C MET A 254 19.98 -26.61 -30.22
N PRO A 255 20.45 -27.13 -29.07
CA PRO A 255 20.89 -28.52 -28.96
C PRO A 255 19.79 -29.49 -29.43
N PRO A 256 20.09 -30.52 -30.24
CA PRO A 256 19.10 -31.45 -30.77
C PRO A 256 18.21 -32.10 -29.70
N ALA A 257 18.78 -32.39 -28.53
CA ALA A 257 18.06 -32.97 -27.39
C ALA A 257 16.92 -32.07 -26.87
N LEU A 258 16.99 -30.75 -27.07
CA LEU A 258 16.01 -29.77 -26.61
C LEU A 258 15.03 -29.32 -27.71
N HIS A 259 15.14 -29.85 -28.93
CA HIS A 259 14.30 -29.39 -30.05
C HIS A 259 12.80 -29.58 -29.79
N LYS A 260 12.42 -30.69 -29.16
CA LYS A 260 11.02 -30.98 -28.81
C LYS A 260 10.50 -29.99 -27.75
N ASP A 261 11.28 -29.76 -26.70
CA ASP A 261 10.90 -28.86 -25.61
C ASP A 261 10.86 -27.41 -26.08
N TYR A 262 11.80 -27.00 -26.94
CA TYR A 262 11.79 -25.69 -27.58
C TYR A 262 10.50 -25.49 -28.38
N GLU A 263 10.15 -26.44 -29.25
CA GLU A 263 8.92 -26.32 -30.04
C GLU A 263 7.67 -26.29 -29.17
N ALA A 264 7.58 -27.14 -28.16
CA ALA A 264 6.46 -27.14 -27.21
C ALA A 264 6.36 -25.82 -26.45
N PHE A 265 7.49 -25.27 -25.98
CA PHE A 265 7.55 -23.99 -25.30
C PHE A 265 7.09 -22.85 -26.20
N VAL A 266 7.63 -22.74 -27.42
CA VAL A 266 7.28 -21.68 -28.38
C VAL A 266 5.81 -21.75 -28.79
N ARG A 267 5.29 -22.96 -29.03
CA ARG A 267 3.92 -23.14 -29.52
C ARG A 267 2.85 -23.08 -28.43
N ASN A 268 3.14 -23.51 -27.21
CA ASN A 268 2.12 -23.72 -26.19
C ASN A 268 2.29 -22.87 -24.94
N VAL A 269 3.49 -22.35 -24.66
CA VAL A 269 3.80 -21.69 -23.38
C VAL A 269 4.15 -20.22 -23.55
N LEU A 270 5.03 -19.89 -24.48
CA LEU A 270 5.51 -18.53 -24.68
C LEU A 270 4.41 -17.65 -25.30
N ASN A 271 4.30 -16.42 -24.82
CA ASN A 271 3.42 -15.44 -25.43
C ASN A 271 3.91 -15.05 -26.82
N PRO A 272 3.04 -15.06 -27.86
CA PRO A 272 3.47 -14.72 -29.20
C PRO A 272 3.97 -13.28 -29.39
N VAL A 273 3.81 -12.40 -28.39
CA VAL A 273 4.45 -11.07 -28.39
C VAL A 273 5.98 -11.12 -28.44
N PHE A 274 6.57 -12.25 -28.04
CA PHE A 274 8.01 -12.51 -28.08
C PHE A 274 8.45 -13.26 -29.34
N LEU A 275 7.57 -13.40 -30.34
CA LEU A 275 7.87 -14.13 -31.57
C LEU A 275 7.97 -13.16 -32.75
N GLN A 276 8.98 -13.39 -33.57
CA GLN A 276 9.12 -12.80 -34.90
C GLN A 276 9.08 -13.92 -35.93
N VAL A 277 8.34 -13.71 -37.00
CA VAL A 277 8.20 -14.68 -38.09
C VAL A 277 8.97 -14.21 -39.31
N ASP A 278 9.61 -15.16 -39.98
CA ASP A 278 10.34 -14.91 -41.22
C ASP A 278 9.42 -14.38 -42.32
N SER A 279 9.77 -13.22 -42.86
CA SER A 279 9.10 -12.58 -44.01
C SER A 279 8.97 -13.51 -45.23
N GLY A 280 9.87 -14.48 -45.40
CA GLY A 280 9.80 -15.50 -46.45
C GLY A 280 8.56 -16.40 -46.40
N ARG A 281 7.84 -16.44 -45.27
CA ARG A 281 6.61 -17.25 -45.07
C ARG A 281 5.33 -16.51 -45.44
N ALA A 282 5.42 -15.32 -46.04
CA ALA A 282 4.26 -14.52 -46.44
C ALA A 282 3.30 -15.28 -47.38
N LEU A 283 3.81 -16.11 -48.29
CA LEU A 283 2.99 -16.87 -49.23
C LEU A 283 2.12 -17.94 -48.54
N GLU A 284 2.67 -18.63 -47.54
CA GLU A 284 1.95 -19.59 -46.72
C GLU A 284 0.84 -18.91 -45.92
N PHE A 285 1.13 -17.74 -45.35
CA PHE A 285 0.15 -16.94 -44.63
C PHE A 285 -1.00 -16.46 -45.53
N ARG A 286 -0.70 -16.01 -46.75
CA ARG A 286 -1.72 -15.57 -47.71
C ARG A 286 -2.59 -16.73 -48.18
N SER A 287 -2.00 -17.90 -48.37
CA SER A 287 -2.71 -19.13 -48.72
C SER A 287 -3.64 -19.57 -47.58
N TYR A 288 -3.18 -19.48 -46.33
CA TYR A 288 -3.99 -19.66 -45.13
C TYR A 288 -5.19 -18.69 -45.10
N LEU A 289 -4.96 -17.39 -45.30
CA LEU A 289 -6.04 -16.40 -45.31
C LEU A 289 -7.04 -16.67 -46.44
N LYS A 290 -6.55 -16.96 -47.63
CA LYS A 290 -7.41 -17.31 -48.77
C LYS A 290 -8.30 -18.52 -48.44
N ALA A 291 -7.75 -19.56 -47.82
CA ALA A 291 -8.52 -20.72 -47.39
C ALA A 291 -9.54 -20.37 -46.30
N LYS A 292 -9.12 -19.67 -45.24
CA LYS A 292 -9.97 -19.26 -44.12
C LYS A 292 -11.18 -18.42 -44.54
N TYR A 293 -10.97 -17.52 -45.50
CA TYR A 293 -12.00 -16.65 -46.04
C TYR A 293 -12.65 -17.22 -47.31
N ARG A 294 -12.43 -18.51 -47.64
CA ARG A 294 -13.01 -19.21 -48.79
C ARG A 294 -12.78 -18.51 -50.15
N GLY A 295 -11.68 -17.77 -50.26
CA GLY A 295 -11.35 -16.96 -51.44
C GLY A 295 -12.18 -15.68 -51.59
N ASP A 296 -13.05 -15.35 -50.64
CA ASP A 296 -13.88 -14.15 -50.68
C ASP A 296 -13.10 -12.93 -50.17
N ILE A 297 -12.52 -12.18 -51.11
CA ILE A 297 -11.77 -10.96 -50.82
C ILE A 297 -12.68 -9.83 -50.29
N ALA A 298 -13.96 -9.81 -50.66
CA ALA A 298 -14.90 -8.80 -50.19
C ALA A 298 -15.22 -9.02 -48.70
N ALA A 299 -15.48 -10.26 -48.30
CA ALA A 299 -15.68 -10.63 -46.90
C ALA A 299 -14.41 -10.41 -46.04
N PHE A 300 -13.22 -10.62 -46.61
CA PHE A 300 -11.96 -10.29 -45.95
C PHE A 300 -11.85 -8.77 -45.69
N ASN A 301 -12.07 -7.97 -46.74
CA ASN A 301 -12.00 -6.50 -46.66
C ASN A 301 -13.02 -5.91 -45.71
N GLU A 302 -14.26 -6.39 -45.73
CA GLU A 302 -15.32 -5.96 -44.82
C GLU A 302 -14.93 -6.21 -43.36
N ARG A 303 -14.42 -7.41 -43.05
CA ARG A 303 -14.04 -7.78 -41.67
C ARG A 303 -12.80 -7.03 -41.18
N ARG A 304 -11.82 -6.77 -42.04
CA ARG A 304 -10.57 -6.10 -41.65
C ARG A 304 -10.56 -4.59 -41.87
N GLY A 305 -11.58 -4.03 -42.52
CA GLY A 305 -11.58 -2.63 -42.94
C GLY A 305 -10.48 -2.30 -43.96
N THR A 306 -10.08 -3.27 -44.78
CA THR A 306 -9.06 -3.11 -45.82
C THR A 306 -9.69 -2.92 -47.20
N ALA A 307 -8.88 -2.51 -48.18
CA ALA A 307 -9.31 -2.33 -49.57
C ALA A 307 -8.35 -3.02 -50.56
N VAL A 308 -7.88 -4.22 -50.20
CA VAL A 308 -6.98 -4.99 -51.08
C VAL A 308 -7.77 -5.66 -52.20
N THR A 309 -7.19 -5.73 -53.40
CA THR A 309 -7.87 -6.30 -54.58
C THR A 309 -7.73 -7.83 -54.66
N SER A 310 -6.70 -8.38 -54.00
CA SER A 310 -6.44 -9.81 -53.93
C SER A 310 -5.72 -10.21 -52.63
N PHE A 311 -5.74 -11.50 -52.29
CA PHE A 311 -4.99 -12.03 -51.14
C PHE A 311 -3.45 -11.87 -51.32
N GLU A 312 -2.96 -11.67 -52.53
CA GLU A 312 -1.52 -11.45 -52.79
C GLU A 312 -1.04 -10.07 -52.36
N GLU A 313 -1.94 -9.10 -52.23
CA GLU A 313 -1.63 -7.75 -51.73
C GLU A 313 -1.62 -7.69 -50.21
N VAL A 314 -2.05 -8.75 -49.51
CA VAL A 314 -2.11 -8.76 -48.06
C VAL A 314 -0.69 -8.73 -47.49
N VAL A 315 -0.45 -7.72 -46.65
CA VAL A 315 0.80 -7.53 -45.92
C VAL A 315 0.91 -8.61 -44.84
N PHE A 316 2.03 -9.32 -44.82
CA PHE A 316 2.32 -10.30 -43.78
C PHE A 316 3.04 -9.62 -42.61
N PRO A 317 2.41 -9.52 -41.42
CA PRO A 317 3.07 -8.92 -40.27
C PRO A 317 4.07 -9.92 -39.66
N THR A 318 5.33 -9.52 -39.59
CA THR A 318 6.42 -10.33 -39.02
C THR A 318 6.38 -10.38 -37.50
N THR A 319 5.64 -9.50 -36.84
CA THR A 319 5.39 -9.48 -35.40
C THR A 319 3.90 -9.57 -35.11
N ARG A 320 3.51 -10.09 -33.94
CA ARG A 320 2.10 -10.21 -33.54
C ARG A 320 1.36 -8.87 -33.60
N PRO A 321 0.29 -8.73 -34.41
CA PRO A 321 -0.52 -7.51 -34.46
C PRO A 321 -1.22 -7.21 -33.12
N ARG A 322 -1.53 -5.92 -32.87
CA ARG A 322 -2.28 -5.48 -31.68
C ARG A 322 -3.80 -5.56 -31.86
N GLN A 323 -4.31 -5.50 -33.09
CA GLN A 323 -5.75 -5.46 -33.40
C GLN A 323 -6.41 -6.83 -33.35
N SER A 324 -7.69 -6.91 -32.97
CA SER A 324 -8.35 -8.19 -32.67
C SER A 324 -8.42 -9.17 -33.85
N ILE A 325 -8.81 -8.75 -35.05
CA ILE A 325 -9.02 -9.67 -36.18
C ILE A 325 -7.69 -10.08 -36.81
N GLU A 326 -6.80 -9.13 -37.10
CA GLU A 326 -5.47 -9.43 -37.66
C GLU A 326 -4.66 -10.32 -36.74
N LYS A 327 -4.72 -10.05 -35.44
CA LYS A 327 -4.12 -10.90 -34.41
C LYS A 327 -4.75 -12.28 -34.38
N THR A 328 -6.08 -12.41 -34.48
CA THR A 328 -6.74 -13.73 -34.48
C THR A 328 -6.31 -14.58 -35.67
N ASP A 329 -6.15 -13.97 -36.85
CA ASP A 329 -5.63 -14.65 -38.01
C ASP A 329 -4.16 -15.05 -37.83
N TRP A 330 -3.36 -14.14 -37.29
CA TRP A 330 -1.94 -14.40 -37.04
C TRP A 330 -1.72 -15.49 -35.98
N ASP A 331 -2.43 -15.41 -34.86
CA ASP A 331 -2.41 -16.42 -33.79
C ASP A 331 -2.91 -17.78 -34.32
N GLY A 332 -3.95 -17.78 -35.15
CA GLY A 332 -4.46 -19.01 -35.80
C GLY A 332 -3.45 -19.65 -36.76
N PHE A 333 -2.69 -18.85 -37.51
CA PHE A 333 -1.62 -19.36 -38.37
C PHE A 333 -0.45 -19.95 -37.56
N LEU A 334 -0.15 -19.35 -36.41
CA LEU A 334 0.89 -19.83 -35.49
C LEU A 334 0.49 -21.14 -34.80
N GLU A 335 -0.74 -21.23 -34.28
CA GLU A 335 -1.26 -22.39 -33.53
C GLU A 335 -1.64 -23.55 -34.47
N GLY A 336 -1.91 -23.24 -35.73
CA GLY A 336 -2.31 -24.17 -36.76
C GLY A 336 -3.83 -24.20 -36.91
N TRP A 337 -4.29 -23.75 -38.07
CA TRP A 337 -5.71 -23.75 -38.43
C TRP A 337 -6.00 -24.87 -39.41
N THR A 338 -7.08 -25.62 -39.17
CA THR A 338 -7.53 -26.68 -40.07
C THR A 338 -8.71 -26.18 -40.87
N ASP A 339 -8.66 -26.38 -42.19
CA ASP A 339 -9.78 -26.11 -43.08
C ASP A 339 -10.81 -27.25 -42.98
N ASP A 340 -12.01 -26.94 -42.46
CA ASP A 340 -13.08 -27.92 -42.32
C ASP A 340 -13.53 -28.54 -43.66
N ALA A 341 -13.35 -27.82 -44.78
CA ALA A 341 -13.79 -28.28 -46.09
C ALA A 341 -12.79 -29.24 -46.74
N THR A 342 -11.48 -29.03 -46.54
CA THR A 342 -10.43 -29.81 -47.20
C THR A 342 -9.66 -30.73 -46.25
N GLY A 343 -9.80 -30.54 -44.93
CA GLY A 343 -8.99 -31.19 -43.90
C GLY A 343 -7.53 -30.71 -43.87
N SER A 344 -7.16 -29.73 -44.71
CA SER A 344 -5.78 -29.23 -44.79
C SER A 344 -5.45 -28.40 -43.55
N ARG A 345 -4.31 -28.69 -42.91
CA ARG A 345 -3.81 -27.93 -41.76
C ARG A 345 -2.77 -26.91 -42.21
N TYR A 346 -3.07 -25.64 -41.98
CA TYR A 346 -2.18 -24.52 -42.22
C TYR A 346 -1.53 -24.10 -40.91
N GLN A 347 -0.25 -24.38 -40.75
CA GLN A 347 0.51 -24.04 -39.56
C GLN A 347 1.90 -23.54 -39.96
N LEU A 348 2.32 -22.44 -39.35
CA LEU A 348 3.68 -21.93 -39.53
C LEU A 348 4.72 -22.97 -39.07
N PRO A 349 5.65 -23.38 -39.96
CA PRO A 349 6.77 -24.25 -39.60
C PRO A 349 7.64 -23.62 -38.50
N ILE A 350 8.17 -24.44 -37.60
CA ILE A 350 8.96 -23.95 -36.46
C ILE A 350 10.24 -23.24 -36.93
N GLU A 351 10.76 -23.62 -38.10
CA GLU A 351 11.91 -23.01 -38.76
C GLU A 351 11.65 -21.56 -39.19
N GLY A 352 10.38 -21.17 -39.36
CA GLY A 352 9.98 -19.79 -39.68
C GLY A 352 9.85 -18.90 -38.45
N ILE A 353 10.08 -19.40 -37.23
CA ILE A 353 9.86 -18.68 -35.98
C ILE A 353 11.20 -18.36 -35.31
N ARG A 354 11.39 -17.07 -34.97
CA ARG A 354 12.51 -16.54 -34.19
C ARG A 354 12.00 -15.94 -32.88
N LEU A 355 12.69 -16.22 -31.78
CA LEU A 355 12.44 -15.57 -30.51
C LEU A 355 13.01 -14.16 -30.48
N THR A 356 12.28 -13.26 -29.85
CA THR A 356 12.63 -11.87 -29.61
C THR A 356 12.35 -11.52 -28.16
N GLY A 357 13.13 -10.61 -27.60
CA GLY A 357 13.05 -10.26 -26.20
C GLY A 357 14.31 -9.52 -25.76
N PRO A 358 14.33 -9.04 -24.51
CA PRO A 358 15.46 -8.27 -24.01
C PRO A 358 16.74 -9.11 -23.91
N ASP A 359 16.66 -10.41 -23.63
CA ASP A 359 17.82 -11.31 -23.59
C ASP A 359 18.42 -11.53 -24.98
N PHE A 360 17.59 -11.77 -25.99
CA PHE A 360 18.04 -11.91 -27.38
C PHE A 360 18.61 -10.61 -27.94
N ALA A 361 17.93 -9.48 -27.71
CA ALA A 361 18.40 -8.17 -28.17
C ALA A 361 19.72 -7.76 -27.48
N PHE A 362 19.88 -8.11 -26.20
CA PHE A 362 21.13 -7.87 -25.49
C PHE A 362 22.26 -8.74 -26.04
N ARG A 363 22.02 -10.02 -26.32
CA ARG A 363 23.02 -10.91 -26.95
C ARG A 363 23.41 -10.44 -28.35
N GLU A 364 22.46 -9.94 -29.13
CA GLU A 364 22.74 -9.35 -30.43
C GLU A 364 23.61 -8.09 -30.30
N TYR A 365 23.32 -7.22 -29.33
CA TYR A 365 24.17 -6.08 -29.00
C TYR A 365 25.60 -6.51 -28.64
N LEU A 366 25.76 -7.56 -27.82
CA LEU A 366 27.07 -8.12 -27.50
C LEU A 366 27.75 -8.70 -28.74
N GLY A 367 27.01 -9.41 -29.61
CA GLY A 367 27.51 -9.92 -30.88
C GLY A 367 28.05 -8.81 -31.79
N GLN A 368 27.33 -7.69 -31.90
CA GLN A 368 27.77 -6.52 -32.67
C GLN A 368 29.01 -5.86 -32.06
N ARG A 369 29.09 -5.79 -30.72
CA ARG A 369 30.20 -5.14 -30.00
C ARG A 369 31.48 -5.98 -29.97
N TYR A 370 31.35 -7.27 -29.72
CA TYR A 370 32.48 -8.19 -29.50
C TYR A 370 32.81 -9.02 -30.75
N GLY A 371 31.93 -9.07 -31.74
CA GLY A 371 32.09 -9.80 -33.00
C GLY A 371 31.83 -11.31 -32.89
N SER A 372 32.38 -11.98 -31.88
CA SER A 372 32.16 -13.40 -31.64
C SER A 372 32.14 -13.75 -30.15
N LEU A 373 31.48 -14.85 -29.80
CA LEU A 373 31.41 -15.35 -28.42
C LEU A 373 32.79 -15.67 -27.86
N ALA A 374 33.67 -16.27 -28.67
CA ALA A 374 35.04 -16.61 -28.28
C ALA A 374 35.84 -15.35 -27.89
N ARG A 375 35.72 -14.28 -28.67
CA ARG A 375 36.40 -13.00 -28.38
C ARG A 375 35.82 -12.32 -27.14
N MET A 376 34.51 -12.40 -26.92
CA MET A 376 33.90 -11.91 -25.68
C MET A 376 34.41 -12.67 -24.46
N ASN A 377 34.43 -14.00 -24.53
CA ASN A 377 34.95 -14.88 -23.49
C ASN A 377 36.40 -14.54 -23.13
N GLU A 378 37.26 -14.34 -24.14
CA GLU A 378 38.65 -13.95 -23.95
C GLU A 378 38.79 -12.57 -23.27
N MET A 379 38.07 -11.55 -23.74
CA MET A 379 38.19 -10.18 -23.20
C MET A 379 37.58 -10.02 -21.81
N LEU A 380 36.53 -10.77 -21.49
CA LEU A 380 35.81 -10.67 -20.21
C LEU A 380 36.21 -11.75 -19.21
N GLY A 381 37.10 -12.67 -19.58
CA GLY A 381 37.51 -13.80 -18.74
C GLY A 381 36.36 -14.76 -18.43
N THR A 382 35.40 -14.90 -19.35
CA THR A 382 34.24 -15.80 -19.20
C THR A 382 34.42 -17.07 -20.04
N ALA A 383 33.56 -18.06 -19.82
CA ALA A 383 33.63 -19.37 -20.47
C ALA A 383 32.24 -19.84 -20.93
N HIS A 384 31.49 -18.97 -21.60
CA HIS A 384 30.17 -19.31 -22.14
C HIS A 384 30.28 -20.24 -23.35
N SER A 385 29.49 -21.30 -23.38
CA SER A 385 29.47 -22.30 -24.45
C SER A 385 28.74 -21.81 -25.71
N THR A 386 27.62 -21.11 -25.54
CA THR A 386 26.82 -20.53 -26.62
C THR A 386 26.29 -19.14 -26.24
N TRP A 387 25.69 -18.42 -27.19
CA TRP A 387 25.03 -17.14 -26.88
C TRP A 387 23.82 -17.34 -25.97
N GLY A 388 23.09 -18.44 -26.12
CA GLY A 388 21.90 -18.79 -25.34
C GLY A 388 22.13 -19.03 -23.85
N VAL A 389 23.38 -19.15 -23.39
CA VAL A 389 23.72 -19.20 -21.94
C VAL A 389 24.16 -17.86 -21.37
N VAL A 390 24.41 -16.85 -22.21
CA VAL A 390 24.79 -15.51 -21.75
C VAL A 390 23.58 -14.85 -21.11
N ALA A 391 23.63 -14.64 -19.80
CA ALA A 391 22.56 -14.04 -19.02
C ALA A 391 22.64 -12.51 -19.04
N MET A 392 21.48 -11.85 -18.96
CA MET A 392 21.44 -10.41 -18.70
C MET A 392 21.94 -10.14 -17.28
N PRO A 393 22.90 -9.22 -17.06
CA PRO A 393 23.44 -8.93 -15.73
C PRO A 393 22.50 -8.02 -14.91
N GLN A 394 21.19 -8.14 -15.13
CA GLN A 394 20.18 -7.24 -14.57
C GLN A 394 20.21 -7.23 -13.04
N GLN A 395 20.36 -8.39 -12.38
CA GLN A 395 20.46 -8.45 -10.91
C GLN A 395 21.64 -7.63 -10.39
N ALA A 396 22.81 -7.78 -10.99
CA ALA A 396 24.02 -7.08 -10.60
C ALA A 396 23.91 -5.57 -10.89
N ALA A 397 23.36 -5.19 -12.05
CA ALA A 397 23.11 -3.80 -12.40
C ALA A 397 22.12 -3.12 -11.43
N GLN A 398 21.01 -3.80 -11.11
CA GLN A 398 20.02 -3.30 -10.15
C GLN A 398 20.56 -3.23 -8.72
N PHE A 399 21.53 -4.09 -8.36
CA PHE A 399 22.21 -3.99 -7.07
C PHE A 399 23.07 -2.73 -6.97
N VAL A 400 23.76 -2.34 -8.05
CA VAL A 400 24.48 -1.06 -8.13
C VAL A 400 23.52 0.12 -7.97
N ASP A 401 22.34 0.06 -8.58
CA ASP A 401 21.31 1.10 -8.42
C ASP A 401 20.75 1.13 -7.00
N PHE A 402 20.52 -0.04 -6.39
CA PHE A 402 20.12 -0.17 -4.99
C PHE A 402 21.13 0.50 -4.04
N GLN A 403 22.43 0.26 -4.24
CA GLN A 403 23.49 0.88 -3.43
C GLN A 403 23.44 2.40 -3.46
N LYS A 404 23.15 2.99 -4.63
CA LYS A 404 22.98 4.45 -4.78
C LYS A 404 21.71 4.98 -4.11
N MET A 405 20.68 4.16 -3.98
CA MET A 405 19.35 4.57 -3.49
C MET A 405 19.07 4.27 -2.01
N GLN A 406 20.01 3.68 -1.26
CA GLN A 406 19.73 3.20 0.10
C GLN A 406 19.12 4.27 1.03
N GLY A 407 19.65 5.50 0.99
CA GLY A 407 19.14 6.60 1.80
C GLY A 407 17.69 6.96 1.45
N TRP A 408 17.39 7.04 0.15
CA TRP A 408 16.03 7.28 -0.34
C TRP A 408 15.09 6.13 0.03
N LEU A 409 15.52 4.87 -0.11
CA LEU A 409 14.71 3.70 0.24
C LEU A 409 14.36 3.67 1.73
N LYS A 410 15.33 3.94 2.62
CA LYS A 410 15.08 4.03 4.07
C LYS A 410 14.03 5.08 4.39
N TRP A 411 14.15 6.27 3.79
CA TRP A 411 13.16 7.34 3.95
C TRP A 411 11.78 6.93 3.40
N TYR A 412 11.74 6.43 2.15
CA TYR A 412 10.53 5.98 1.48
C TYR A 412 9.74 4.97 2.32
N PHE A 413 10.38 3.91 2.82
CA PHE A 413 9.71 2.91 3.64
C PHE A 413 9.31 3.43 5.03
N THR A 414 10.02 4.42 5.56
CA THR A 414 9.67 5.08 6.83
C THR A 414 8.39 5.92 6.69
N THR A 415 8.22 6.62 5.57
CA THR A 415 7.14 7.61 5.41
C THR A 415 5.93 7.11 4.64
N ARG A 416 6.07 6.13 3.74
CA ARG A 416 4.99 5.76 2.79
C ARG A 416 3.65 5.45 3.47
N ASN A 417 3.66 4.70 4.56
CA ASN A 417 2.41 4.27 5.22
C ASN A 417 1.72 5.48 5.89
N TYR A 418 2.47 6.45 6.40
CA TYR A 418 1.92 7.70 6.94
C TYR A 418 1.34 8.59 5.85
N ILE A 419 2.01 8.66 4.69
CA ILE A 419 1.51 9.38 3.53
C ILE A 419 0.19 8.75 3.05
N ASP A 420 0.10 7.42 3.04
CA ASP A 420 -1.12 6.70 2.65
C ASP A 420 -2.28 6.98 3.63
N VAL A 421 -2.02 6.94 4.95
CA VAL A 421 -3.00 7.33 5.97
C VAL A 421 -3.43 8.78 5.78
N TRP A 422 -2.48 9.69 5.59
CA TRP A 422 -2.77 11.11 5.40
C TRP A 422 -3.64 11.36 4.16
N ASN A 423 -3.27 10.76 3.02
CA ASN A 423 -4.04 10.86 1.78
C ASN A 423 -5.46 10.32 1.95
N TYR A 424 -5.61 9.19 2.65
CA TYR A 424 -6.93 8.63 2.98
C TYR A 424 -7.77 9.61 3.83
N LEU A 425 -7.15 10.24 4.82
CA LEU A 425 -7.83 11.19 5.70
C LEU A 425 -8.19 12.50 4.99
N VAL A 426 -7.34 13.00 4.08
CA VAL A 426 -7.61 14.20 3.28
C VAL A 426 -8.80 13.98 2.34
N VAL A 427 -8.85 12.83 1.66
CA VAL A 427 -10.01 12.44 0.83
C VAL A 427 -11.29 12.38 1.67
N ASN A 428 -11.19 11.91 2.91
CA ASN A 428 -12.30 11.84 3.86
C ASN A 428 -12.32 13.03 4.85
N GLY A 429 -11.91 14.22 4.40
CA GLY A 429 -11.62 15.38 5.26
C GLY A 429 -12.77 15.85 6.16
N ARG A 430 -14.03 15.52 5.81
CA ARG A 430 -15.20 15.77 6.69
C ARG A 430 -15.04 15.14 8.07
N GLY A 431 -14.33 14.01 8.17
CA GLY A 431 -14.06 13.34 9.44
C GLY A 431 -13.35 14.24 10.46
N PHE A 432 -12.39 15.07 10.01
CA PHE A 432 -11.72 16.03 10.90
C PHE A 432 -12.69 17.10 11.41
N PHE A 433 -13.50 17.67 10.52
CA PHE A 433 -14.48 18.69 10.90
C PHE A 433 -15.56 18.12 11.83
N ASN A 434 -16.07 16.93 11.54
CA ASN A 434 -17.04 16.25 12.39
C ASN A 434 -16.47 15.96 13.78
N THR A 435 -15.23 15.49 13.87
CA THR A 435 -14.55 15.29 15.16
C THR A 435 -14.35 16.61 15.89
N LEU A 436 -13.91 17.66 15.19
CA LEU A 436 -13.71 18.98 15.81
C LEU A 436 -15.02 19.55 16.35
N ILE A 437 -16.08 19.53 15.56
CA ILE A 437 -17.41 20.00 15.95
C ILE A 437 -17.93 19.18 17.13
N PHE A 438 -17.85 17.85 17.05
CA PHE A 438 -18.31 16.99 18.13
C PHE A 438 -17.55 17.26 19.43
N CYS A 439 -16.21 17.30 19.40
CA CYS A 439 -15.41 17.60 20.58
C CYS A 439 -15.69 19.00 21.14
N ALA A 440 -15.77 20.03 20.29
CA ALA A 440 -16.05 21.39 20.71
C ALA A 440 -17.44 21.52 21.36
N LEU A 441 -18.46 20.90 20.78
CA LEU A 441 -19.81 20.90 21.34
C LEU A 441 -19.89 20.09 22.64
N SER A 442 -19.19 18.96 22.74
CA SER A 442 -19.11 18.20 23.99
C SER A 442 -18.42 18.98 25.11
N ILE A 443 -17.34 19.71 24.82
CA ILE A 443 -16.70 20.61 25.78
C ILE A 443 -17.64 21.73 26.18
N LEU A 444 -18.30 22.37 25.22
CA LEU A 444 -19.24 23.46 25.48
C LEU A 444 -20.41 22.99 26.35
N ALA A 445 -20.99 21.83 26.04
CA ALA A 445 -22.02 21.21 26.87
C ALA A 445 -21.53 20.98 28.32
N ALA A 446 -20.37 20.36 28.48
CA ALA A 446 -19.80 20.06 29.80
C ALA A 446 -19.43 21.32 30.58
N LEU A 447 -19.05 22.43 29.93
CA LEU A 447 -18.70 23.69 30.58
C LEU A 447 -19.89 24.62 30.82
N THR A 448 -21.07 24.27 30.32
CA THR A 448 -22.29 25.07 30.51
C THR A 448 -23.26 24.36 31.44
N VAL A 449 -23.68 23.16 31.08
CA VAL A 449 -24.72 22.42 31.81
C VAL A 449 -24.24 21.95 33.18
N ASP A 450 -23.06 21.31 33.24
CA ASP A 450 -22.56 20.74 34.50
C ASP A 450 -22.24 21.82 35.56
N PRO A 451 -21.58 22.95 35.23
CA PRO A 451 -21.35 24.03 36.19
C PRO A 451 -22.61 24.72 36.66
N ILE A 452 -23.61 24.92 35.79
CA ILE A 452 -24.89 25.52 36.22
C ILE A 452 -25.59 24.62 37.23
N ALA A 453 -25.65 23.30 36.95
CA ALA A 453 -26.25 22.34 37.85
C ALA A 453 -25.49 22.27 39.19
N ALA A 454 -24.14 22.19 39.14
CA ALA A 454 -23.31 22.17 40.34
C ALA A 454 -23.40 23.47 41.15
N TYR A 455 -23.47 24.63 40.49
CA TYR A 455 -23.64 25.94 41.15
C TYR A 455 -24.96 26.00 41.89
N ALA A 456 -26.06 25.58 41.26
CA ALA A 456 -27.37 25.59 41.91
C ALA A 456 -27.39 24.71 43.19
N LEU A 457 -26.73 23.55 43.14
CA LEU A 457 -26.63 22.63 44.28
C LEU A 457 -25.71 23.15 45.39
N SER A 458 -24.62 23.85 45.04
CA SER A 458 -23.64 24.39 45.99
C SER A 458 -24.10 25.71 46.63
N ARG A 459 -24.64 26.64 45.83
CA ARG A 459 -25.02 27.98 46.25
C ARG A 459 -26.33 28.00 47.04
N PHE A 460 -27.39 27.41 46.49
CA PHE A 460 -28.73 27.47 47.10
C PHE A 460 -28.97 26.35 48.11
N LYS A 461 -28.15 25.29 48.09
CA LYS A 461 -28.20 24.16 49.03
C LYS A 461 -29.63 23.64 49.27
N PRO A 462 -30.38 23.28 48.22
CA PRO A 462 -31.71 22.74 48.39
C PRO A 462 -31.67 21.50 49.30
N ARG A 463 -32.71 21.28 50.11
CA ARG A 463 -32.78 20.12 51.04
C ARG A 463 -32.60 18.77 50.33
N SER A 464 -32.88 18.70 49.03
CA SER A 464 -32.73 17.52 48.17
C SER A 464 -31.32 17.29 47.61
N THR A 465 -30.35 18.18 47.88
CA THR A 465 -28.99 18.13 47.28
C THR A 465 -28.35 16.75 47.38
N TYR A 466 -28.39 16.12 48.56
CA TYR A 466 -27.83 14.78 48.76
C TYR A 466 -28.53 13.71 47.91
N LYS A 467 -29.86 13.77 47.77
CA LYS A 467 -30.63 12.81 46.96
C LYS A 467 -30.32 12.97 45.47
N VAL A 468 -30.19 14.20 44.99
CA VAL A 468 -29.83 14.50 43.60
C VAL A 468 -28.42 14.00 43.30
N LEU A 469 -27.44 14.29 44.16
CA LEU A 469 -26.08 13.80 43.99
C LEU A 469 -26.01 12.26 44.04
N LEU A 470 -26.73 11.62 44.97
CA LEU A 470 -26.80 10.17 45.04
C LEU A 470 -27.40 9.57 43.75
N PHE A 471 -28.47 10.17 43.21
CA PHE A 471 -29.04 9.75 41.93
C PHE A 471 -28.04 9.85 40.79
N LEU A 472 -27.33 10.97 40.67
CA LEU A 472 -26.29 11.17 39.65
C LEU A 472 -25.10 10.20 39.80
N MET A 473 -24.74 9.80 41.01
CA MET A 473 -23.70 8.80 41.24
C MET A 473 -24.17 7.38 40.92
N MET A 474 -25.44 7.06 41.18
CA MET A 474 -26.01 5.74 40.86
C MET A 474 -26.02 5.45 39.35
N THR A 475 -26.20 6.46 38.49
CA THR A 475 -26.16 6.27 37.03
C THR A 475 -24.76 5.88 36.55
N MET A 476 -23.70 6.27 37.27
CA MET A 476 -22.32 5.88 36.96
C MET A 476 -22.00 4.44 37.35
N ALA A 477 -22.83 3.78 38.16
CA ALA A 477 -22.63 2.38 38.54
C ALA A 477 -22.91 1.41 37.37
N PHE A 478 -23.68 1.85 36.37
CA PHE A 478 -23.99 1.06 35.19
C PHE A 478 -22.90 1.22 34.12
N PRO A 479 -22.37 0.12 33.55
CA PRO A 479 -21.44 0.20 32.43
C PRO A 479 -22.09 0.84 31.20
N ALA A 480 -21.42 1.81 30.58
CA ALA A 480 -21.93 2.53 29.41
C ALA A 480 -22.31 1.61 28.23
N MET A 481 -21.65 0.44 28.11
CA MET A 481 -21.97 -0.57 27.09
C MET A 481 -23.39 -1.14 27.22
N VAL A 482 -23.91 -1.29 28.44
CA VAL A 482 -25.27 -1.81 28.68
C VAL A 482 -26.33 -0.82 28.17
N THR A 483 -26.03 0.48 28.25
CA THR A 483 -26.95 1.55 27.83
C THR A 483 -26.91 1.85 26.33
N GLN A 484 -25.96 1.30 25.56
CA GLN A 484 -25.80 1.63 24.13
C GLN A 484 -26.98 1.21 23.27
N ILE A 485 -27.49 -0.02 23.41
CA ILE A 485 -28.61 -0.52 22.60
C ILE A 485 -29.90 0.27 22.90
N PRO A 486 -30.33 0.44 24.17
CA PRO A 486 -31.51 1.25 24.46
C PRO A 486 -31.40 2.70 23.96
N MET A 487 -30.21 3.30 24.08
CA MET A 487 -29.96 4.67 23.63
C MET A 487 -30.08 4.81 22.11
N PHE A 488 -29.58 3.83 21.34
CA PHE A 488 -29.77 3.81 19.90
C PHE A 488 -31.24 3.72 19.51
N LEU A 489 -32.00 2.82 20.14
CA LEU A 489 -33.43 2.66 19.87
C LEU A 489 -34.19 3.96 20.16
N LEU A 490 -33.90 4.61 21.29
CA LEU A 490 -34.48 5.89 21.65
C LEU A 490 -34.16 6.99 20.63
N LEU A 491 -32.88 7.16 20.27
CA LEU A 491 -32.46 8.17 19.28
C LEU A 491 -33.04 7.91 17.89
N ARG A 492 -33.23 6.64 17.53
CA ARG A 492 -33.91 6.23 16.30
C ARG A 492 -35.39 6.60 16.32
N GLU A 493 -36.10 6.30 17.41
CA GLU A 493 -37.52 6.65 17.58
C GLU A 493 -37.74 8.16 17.56
N LEU A 494 -36.79 8.94 18.10
CA LEU A 494 -36.79 10.40 18.03
C LEU A 494 -36.38 10.95 16.66
N GLY A 495 -35.98 10.10 15.70
CA GLY A 495 -35.54 10.53 14.37
C GLY A 495 -34.24 11.34 14.37
N MET A 496 -33.39 11.18 15.40
CA MET A 496 -32.20 12.01 15.63
C MET A 496 -30.89 11.41 15.11
N LEU A 497 -30.90 10.17 14.61
CA LEU A 497 -29.70 9.50 14.09
C LEU A 497 -28.99 10.35 13.01
N ASN A 498 -27.68 10.16 12.87
CA ASN A 498 -26.86 10.95 11.94
C ASN A 498 -26.87 12.47 12.21
N THR A 499 -26.99 12.90 13.46
CA THR A 499 -26.87 14.31 13.86
C THR A 499 -25.88 14.50 15.01
N PHE A 500 -25.30 15.69 15.14
CA PHE A 500 -24.47 16.02 16.31
C PHE A 500 -25.27 15.95 17.62
N TRP A 501 -26.56 16.28 17.59
CA TRP A 501 -27.43 16.21 18.76
C TRP A 501 -27.56 14.80 19.31
N ALA A 502 -27.64 13.79 18.43
CA ALA A 502 -27.64 12.40 18.86
C ALA A 502 -26.33 11.97 19.54
N LEU A 503 -25.21 12.63 19.24
CA LEU A 503 -23.93 12.38 19.88
C LEU A 503 -23.78 13.11 21.23
N ILE A 504 -24.40 14.29 21.38
CA ILE A 504 -24.17 15.18 22.53
C ILE A 504 -25.23 15.01 23.62
N LEU A 505 -26.51 14.94 23.24
CA LEU A 505 -27.62 14.98 24.20
C LEU A 505 -27.56 13.90 25.28
N PRO A 506 -27.20 12.63 24.96
CA PRO A 506 -27.17 11.60 25.98
C PRO A 506 -26.10 11.83 27.06
N GLY A 507 -25.02 12.54 26.72
CA GLY A 507 -23.94 12.88 27.64
C GLY A 507 -23.96 14.32 28.14
N LEU A 508 -25.05 15.07 27.87
CA LEU A 508 -25.13 16.52 28.11
C LEU A 508 -24.98 16.90 29.58
N ALA A 509 -25.57 16.10 30.48
CA ALA A 509 -25.46 16.27 31.93
C ALA A 509 -24.69 15.07 32.49
N ASN A 510 -23.49 15.33 33.00
CA ASN A 510 -22.61 14.28 33.49
C ASN A 510 -22.56 14.28 35.02
N GLY A 511 -23.05 13.19 35.63
CA GLY A 511 -23.12 13.06 37.09
C GLY A 511 -21.77 13.19 37.79
N TYR A 512 -20.69 12.67 37.17
CA TYR A 512 -19.33 12.79 37.70
C TYR A 512 -18.86 14.25 37.69
N HIS A 513 -19.04 14.95 36.57
CA HIS A 513 -18.65 16.35 36.45
C HIS A 513 -19.40 17.23 37.44
N ILE A 514 -20.72 17.05 37.58
CA ILE A 514 -21.55 17.81 38.52
C ILE A 514 -21.10 17.56 39.96
N PHE A 515 -20.84 16.30 40.34
CA PHE A 515 -20.35 15.95 41.67
C PHE A 515 -19.01 16.62 41.97
N LEU A 516 -18.06 16.54 41.04
CA LEU A 516 -16.73 17.11 41.19
C LEU A 516 -16.75 18.64 41.28
N LEU A 517 -17.50 19.29 40.39
CA LEU A 517 -17.68 20.75 40.38
C LEU A 517 -18.36 21.24 41.65
N LYS A 518 -19.39 20.53 42.14
CA LYS A 518 -20.06 20.88 43.40
C LYS A 518 -19.08 20.83 44.57
N GLY A 519 -18.26 19.78 44.66
CA GLY A 519 -17.24 19.67 45.69
C GLY A 519 -16.23 20.82 45.64
N PHE A 520 -15.84 21.24 44.44
CA PHE A 520 -14.93 22.38 44.25
C PHE A 520 -15.61 23.71 44.61
N PHE A 521 -16.84 23.96 44.15
CA PHE A 521 -17.57 25.20 44.43
C PHE A 521 -17.85 25.38 45.93
N ASP A 522 -18.11 24.29 46.66
CA ASP A 522 -18.27 24.31 48.11
C ASP A 522 -16.99 24.72 48.87
N SER A 523 -15.81 24.52 48.27
CA SER A 523 -14.52 24.89 48.85
C SER A 523 -14.12 26.34 48.60
N LEU A 524 -14.89 27.09 47.79
CA LEU A 524 -14.58 28.49 47.49
C LEU A 524 -14.89 29.39 48.72
N PRO A 525 -14.06 30.41 49.00
CA PRO A 525 -14.27 31.30 50.15
C PRO A 525 -15.61 32.02 50.08
N ARG A 526 -16.46 31.82 51.11
CA ARG A 526 -17.80 32.42 51.16
C ARG A 526 -17.78 33.94 51.22
N GLU A 527 -16.73 34.50 51.82
CA GLU A 527 -16.52 35.94 51.98
C GLU A 527 -16.56 36.69 50.63
N LEU A 528 -16.07 36.06 49.55
CA LEU A 528 -16.11 36.64 48.20
C LEU A 528 -17.54 36.77 47.67
N TYR A 529 -18.41 35.80 48.00
CA TYR A 529 -19.82 35.81 47.60
C TYR A 529 -20.64 36.81 48.41
N GLU A 530 -20.36 36.91 49.71
CA GLU A 530 -21.00 37.87 50.60
C GLU A 530 -20.63 39.31 50.24
N SER A 531 -19.34 39.56 49.96
CA SER A 531 -18.86 40.87 49.50
C SER A 531 -19.53 41.29 48.19
N ALA A 532 -19.58 40.39 47.20
CA ALA A 532 -20.23 40.67 45.92
C ALA A 532 -21.74 40.92 46.06
N ALA A 533 -22.41 40.24 46.98
CA ALA A 533 -23.83 40.48 47.27
C ALA A 533 -24.06 41.85 47.93
N ILE A 534 -23.15 42.29 48.81
CA ILE A 534 -23.17 43.62 49.42
C ILE A 534 -22.96 44.71 48.35
N ASP A 535 -22.10 44.47 47.36
CA ASP A 535 -21.87 45.34 46.21
C ASP A 535 -23.05 45.34 45.19
N GLY A 536 -24.11 44.58 45.44
CA GLY A 536 -25.30 44.52 44.59
C GLY A 536 -25.11 43.71 43.30
N ALA A 537 -24.11 42.82 43.23
CA ALA A 537 -23.89 41.99 42.06
C ALA A 537 -25.04 41.00 41.84
N SER A 538 -25.50 40.88 40.59
CA SER A 538 -26.53 39.90 40.21
C SER A 538 -25.99 38.45 40.25
N GLU A 539 -26.86 37.46 40.46
CA GLU A 539 -26.43 36.04 40.51
C GLU A 539 -25.69 35.56 39.23
N PRO A 540 -26.10 35.92 37.99
CA PRO A 540 -25.29 35.64 36.81
C PRO A 540 -23.90 36.27 36.86
N THR A 541 -23.78 37.49 37.39
CA THR A 541 -22.49 38.16 37.60
C THR A 541 -21.62 37.37 38.58
N ILE A 542 -22.18 36.94 39.71
CA ILE A 542 -21.47 36.13 40.72
C ILE A 542 -21.04 34.78 40.13
N PHE A 543 -21.91 34.13 39.35
CA PHE A 543 -21.59 32.88 38.69
C PHE A 543 -20.43 33.02 37.70
N PHE A 544 -20.53 33.91 36.71
CA PHE A 544 -19.51 34.03 35.66
C PHE A 544 -18.22 34.72 36.13
N ASN A 545 -18.31 35.81 36.90
CA ASN A 545 -17.14 36.63 37.23
C ASN A 545 -16.41 36.15 38.48
N ILE A 546 -17.07 35.43 39.40
CA ILE A 546 -16.45 34.94 40.64
C ILE A 546 -16.29 33.44 40.57
N THR A 547 -17.39 32.69 40.50
CA THR A 547 -17.36 31.22 40.63
C THR A 547 -16.59 30.57 39.48
N MET A 548 -16.95 30.88 38.23
CA MET A 548 -16.28 30.30 37.06
C MET A 548 -14.83 30.80 36.92
N ALA A 549 -14.54 32.04 37.30
CA ALA A 549 -13.20 32.62 37.23
C ALA A 549 -12.21 31.96 38.20
N LEU A 550 -12.66 31.69 39.44
CA LEU A 550 -11.87 30.96 40.44
C LEU A 550 -11.77 29.46 40.11
N SER A 551 -12.74 28.93 39.37
CA SER A 551 -12.84 27.51 39.01
C SER A 551 -12.13 27.14 37.71
N LYS A 552 -11.36 28.04 37.09
CA LYS A 552 -10.59 27.75 35.86
C LYS A 552 -9.78 26.44 35.92
N PRO A 553 -9.09 26.09 37.02
CA PRO A 553 -8.33 24.83 37.09
C PRO A 553 -9.23 23.59 37.00
N ILE A 554 -10.35 23.55 37.72
CA ILE A 554 -11.26 22.40 37.69
C ILE A 554 -12.05 22.34 36.38
N LEU A 555 -12.45 23.49 35.82
CA LEU A 555 -13.11 23.57 34.52
C LEU A 555 -12.21 23.04 33.39
N ALA A 556 -10.89 23.25 33.48
CA ALA A 556 -9.95 22.68 32.53
C ALA A 556 -9.89 21.14 32.61
N VAL A 557 -10.01 20.57 33.81
CA VAL A 557 -10.10 19.11 34.00
C VAL A 557 -11.39 18.57 33.38
N ILE A 558 -12.52 19.25 33.59
CA ILE A 558 -13.81 18.88 32.97
C ILE A 558 -13.75 18.97 31.45
N ALA A 559 -13.20 20.05 30.91
CA ALA A 559 -13.03 20.24 29.47
C ALA A 559 -12.14 19.14 28.85
N LEU A 560 -11.03 18.80 29.51
CA LEU A 560 -10.15 17.72 29.07
C LEU A 560 -10.86 16.35 29.11
N GLY A 561 -11.63 16.08 30.16
CA GLY A 561 -12.44 14.87 30.28
C GLY A 561 -13.47 14.77 29.17
N ALA A 562 -14.20 15.85 28.90
CA ALA A 562 -15.18 15.94 27.82
C ALA A 562 -14.55 15.73 26.44
N PHE A 563 -13.40 16.38 26.17
CA PHE A 563 -12.62 16.16 24.95
C PHE A 563 -12.20 14.69 24.81
N THR A 564 -11.59 14.11 25.84
CA THR A 564 -11.07 12.75 25.81
C THR A 564 -12.20 11.74 25.56
N HIS A 565 -13.34 11.93 26.21
CA HIS A 565 -14.50 11.08 26.03
C HIS A 565 -15.08 11.20 24.61
N ALA A 566 -15.32 12.42 24.12
CA ALA A 566 -15.85 12.64 22.77
C ALA A 566 -14.90 12.12 21.67
N TYR A 567 -13.61 12.39 21.81
CA TYR A 567 -12.60 11.95 20.84
C TYR A 567 -12.46 10.42 20.79
N ALA A 568 -12.56 9.75 21.94
CA ALA A 568 -12.49 8.29 22.05
C ALA A 568 -13.83 7.56 21.79
N ALA A 569 -14.94 8.28 21.58
CA ALA A 569 -16.28 7.71 21.43
C ALA A 569 -16.52 7.05 20.05
N PHE A 570 -15.57 6.24 19.57
CA PHE A 570 -15.61 5.64 18.24
C PHE A 570 -16.77 4.65 18.06
N MET A 571 -17.00 3.75 19.02
CA MET A 571 -18.11 2.76 18.92
C MET A 571 -19.47 3.43 18.93
N PHE A 572 -19.62 4.45 19.77
CA PHE A 572 -20.85 5.22 19.85
C PHE A 572 -21.10 5.98 18.55
N ALA A 573 -20.09 6.70 18.03
CA ALA A 573 -20.19 7.39 16.75
C ALA A 573 -20.47 6.44 15.58
N LEU A 574 -19.81 5.27 15.51
CA LEU A 574 -20.04 4.28 14.46
C LEU A 574 -21.49 3.76 14.45
N LEU A 575 -22.08 3.57 15.63
CA LEU A 575 -23.42 3.02 15.79
C LEU A 575 -24.51 4.07 15.50
N ILE A 576 -24.33 5.31 15.98
CA ILE A 576 -25.31 6.39 15.85
C ILE A 576 -25.23 7.10 14.48
N CYS A 577 -24.02 7.24 13.91
CA CYS A 577 -23.77 7.90 12.63
C CYS A 577 -23.51 6.85 11.55
N GLN A 578 -24.57 6.32 10.95
CA GLN A 578 -24.50 5.36 9.86
C GLN A 578 -24.13 6.00 8.52
N ASP A 579 -24.45 7.28 8.29
CA ASP A 579 -24.04 8.04 7.09
C ASP A 579 -22.54 8.40 7.15
N PRO A 580 -21.71 7.98 6.17
CA PRO A 580 -20.30 8.35 6.08
C PRO A 580 -20.02 9.86 6.14
N LYS A 581 -21.00 10.70 5.75
CA LYS A 581 -20.88 12.17 5.85
C LYS A 581 -20.78 12.66 7.30
N MET A 582 -21.29 11.89 8.27
CA MET A 582 -21.29 12.19 9.71
C MET A 582 -20.24 11.42 10.49
N TRP A 583 -19.45 10.57 9.83
CA TRP A 583 -18.39 9.83 10.49
C TRP A 583 -17.33 10.75 11.07
N THR A 584 -16.89 10.43 12.29
CA THR A 584 -15.76 11.08 12.95
C THR A 584 -14.44 10.50 12.44
N LEU A 585 -13.34 11.20 12.70
CA LEU A 585 -11.98 10.76 12.36
C LEU A 585 -11.69 9.31 12.80
N MET A 586 -12.09 8.93 14.02
CA MET A 586 -11.86 7.58 14.54
C MET A 586 -12.63 6.50 13.77
N VAL A 587 -13.83 6.82 13.28
CA VAL A 587 -14.61 5.90 12.46
C VAL A 587 -13.93 5.68 11.10
N TRP A 588 -13.43 6.76 10.48
CA TRP A 588 -12.66 6.65 9.23
C TRP A 588 -11.35 5.86 9.41
N LEU A 589 -10.61 6.10 10.50
CA LEU A 589 -9.40 5.36 10.80
C LEU A 589 -9.69 3.87 11.08
N PHE A 590 -10.81 3.55 11.73
CA PHE A 590 -11.25 2.17 11.90
C PHE A 590 -11.56 1.51 10.56
N GLN A 591 -12.28 2.19 9.66
CA GLN A 591 -12.57 1.67 8.32
C GLN A 591 -11.29 1.41 7.50
N LEU A 592 -10.30 2.30 7.62
CA LEU A 592 -8.98 2.10 7.01
C LEU A 592 -8.30 0.84 7.55
N GLN A 593 -8.33 0.62 8.87
CA GLN A 593 -7.73 -0.56 9.48
C GLN A 593 -8.34 -1.88 8.99
N GLN A 594 -9.65 -1.93 8.76
CA GLN A 594 -10.33 -3.14 8.28
C GLN A 594 -9.91 -3.56 6.86
N THR A 595 -9.38 -2.63 6.07
CA THR A 595 -9.08 -2.85 4.64
C THR A 595 -7.58 -2.82 4.32
N SER A 596 -6.71 -2.50 5.29
CA SER A 596 -5.29 -2.22 5.06
C SER A 596 -4.35 -3.26 5.68
N GLY A 597 -3.11 -3.29 5.19
CA GLY A 597 -2.04 -4.08 5.79
C GLY A 597 -1.57 -3.53 7.15
N GLN A 598 -0.90 -4.38 7.94
CA GLN A 598 -0.48 -4.08 9.32
C GLN A 598 0.35 -2.79 9.46
N GLY A 599 1.23 -2.50 8.50
CA GLY A 599 2.03 -1.26 8.53
C GLY A 599 1.18 0.01 8.51
N ILE A 600 0.11 0.03 7.71
CA ILE A 600 -0.84 1.15 7.65
C ILE A 600 -1.69 1.19 8.91
N VAL A 601 -2.09 0.05 9.47
CA VAL A 601 -2.84 -0.04 10.74
C VAL A 601 -2.04 0.64 11.86
N TYR A 602 -0.76 0.30 12.01
CA TYR A 602 0.08 0.94 13.03
C TYR A 602 0.30 2.43 12.77
N ALA A 603 0.50 2.85 11.51
CA ALA A 603 0.58 4.27 11.16
C ALA A 603 -0.72 5.01 11.51
N ALA A 604 -1.88 4.43 11.24
CA ALA A 604 -3.20 4.98 11.54
C ALA A 604 -3.41 5.18 13.05
N LEU A 605 -2.99 4.21 13.87
CA LEU A 605 -3.06 4.31 15.33
C LEU A 605 -2.15 5.41 15.89
N ILE A 606 -0.96 5.60 15.30
CA ILE A 606 -0.07 6.69 15.69
C ILE A 606 -0.67 8.04 15.33
N VAL A 607 -1.22 8.18 14.13
CA VAL A 607 -1.92 9.41 13.70
C VAL A 607 -3.12 9.70 14.61
N ALA A 608 -3.88 8.66 15.00
CA ALA A 608 -4.99 8.76 15.96
C ALA A 608 -4.55 9.30 17.33
N ALA A 609 -3.32 9.03 17.76
CA ALA A 609 -2.79 9.46 19.05
C ALA A 609 -2.26 10.90 19.05
N ILE A 610 -2.04 11.52 17.89
CA ILE A 610 -1.46 12.87 17.80
C ILE A 610 -2.34 13.93 18.49
N PRO A 611 -3.67 14.02 18.22
CA PRO A 611 -4.48 15.09 18.82
C PRO A 611 -4.57 15.00 20.34
N THR A 612 -4.67 13.80 20.90
CA THR A 612 -4.68 13.62 22.36
C THR A 612 -3.34 13.98 22.99
N LEU A 613 -2.23 13.63 22.34
CA LEU A 613 -0.90 14.02 22.77
C LEU A 613 -0.74 15.55 22.77
N LEU A 614 -1.18 16.23 21.71
CA LEU A 614 -1.12 17.69 21.61
C LEU A 614 -1.93 18.35 22.74
N VAL A 615 -3.17 17.91 22.95
CA VAL A 615 -4.01 18.43 24.03
C VAL A 615 -3.34 18.22 25.39
N PHE A 616 -2.77 17.04 25.64
CA PHE A 616 -2.03 16.79 26.88
C PHE A 616 -0.83 17.74 27.06
N VAL A 617 0.01 17.89 26.03
CA VAL A 617 1.22 18.75 26.10
C VAL A 617 0.87 20.21 26.37
N PHE A 618 -0.22 20.72 25.78
CA PHE A 618 -0.67 22.10 26.00
C PHE A 618 -1.40 22.28 27.33
N CYS A 619 -2.14 21.27 27.80
CA CYS A 619 -2.93 21.35 29.03
C CYS A 619 -2.18 20.92 30.30
N GLN A 620 -1.02 20.26 30.20
CA GLN A 620 -0.30 19.68 31.36
C GLN A 620 -0.07 20.67 32.52
N ASN A 621 0.30 21.92 32.20
CA ASN A 621 0.57 22.94 33.23
C ASN A 621 -0.69 23.35 34.01
N ILE A 622 -1.85 23.31 33.36
CA ILE A 622 -3.14 23.64 33.98
C ILE A 622 -3.62 22.46 34.83
N ILE A 623 -3.47 21.24 34.32
CA ILE A 623 -3.80 19.99 35.04
C ILE A 623 -3.00 19.92 36.36
N MET A 624 -1.69 20.20 36.32
CA MET A 624 -0.83 20.18 37.51
C MET A 624 -1.23 21.22 38.56
N ARG A 625 -1.81 22.35 38.16
CA ARG A 625 -2.32 23.37 39.09
C ARG A 625 -3.69 23.00 39.68
N GLY A 626 -4.55 22.30 38.92
CA GLY A 626 -5.88 21.89 39.37
C GLY A 626 -5.89 20.71 40.34
N ILE A 627 -4.87 19.84 40.31
CA ILE A 627 -4.74 18.68 41.22
C ILE A 627 -4.33 19.11 42.65
N VAL A 628 -3.73 20.29 42.81
CA VAL A 628 -3.43 20.84 44.14
C VAL A 628 -4.71 21.47 44.68
N VAL A 629 -5.56 20.64 45.30
CA VAL A 629 -6.63 21.12 46.18
C VAL A 629 -5.98 22.08 47.18
N PRO A 630 -6.48 23.33 47.34
CA PRO A 630 -5.98 24.21 48.37
C PRO A 630 -6.38 23.59 49.71
N VAL A 631 -5.42 22.94 50.36
CA VAL A 631 -5.54 22.62 51.78
C VAL A 631 -5.36 23.95 52.49
N GLU A 632 -6.43 24.42 53.12
CA GLU A 632 -6.40 25.64 53.95
C GLU A 632 -5.19 25.60 54.89
N LYS A 633 -4.57 26.77 55.04
CA LYS A 633 -3.63 27.04 56.13
C LYS A 633 -4.40 27.55 57.33
#